data_AF-A0AA40HQR5-F1
#
_entry.id   AF-A0AA40HQR5-F1
#
_cell.length_a   1.000
_cell.length_b   1.000
_cell.length_c   1.000
_cell.angle_alpha   90.00
_cell.angle_beta   90.00
_cell.angle_gamma   90.00
#
_symmetry.space_group_name_H-M   'P 1'
#
loop_
_entity.id
_entity.type
_entity.pdbx_description
1 polymer ?
#
loop_
_entity_poly.entity_id
_entity_poly.type
_entity_poly.pdbx_seq_one_letter_code
_entity_poly.pdbx_strand_id
1 'polypeptide(L)'
;METWNPAKAASWNQAPKLHYCLQYDQQKAELFVTHLEAVTSDHDGGCDCYVQGSVANRTGSVEAQTALKKRELHTIWEEGLVLPLAEEELPYSDPDSDPEDL
;
A
#
# COMPACT_ATOMS: atom_id res chain seq x y z
N MET A 1 -30.96 8.25 -15.23
CA MET A 1 -30.08 7.33 -15.97
C MET A 1 -28.87 8.15 -16.38
N GLU A 2 -27.77 8.05 -15.62
CA GLU A 2 -26.56 8.81 -15.93
C GLU A 2 -25.88 8.22 -17.16
N THR A 3 -25.61 9.06 -18.14
CA THR A 3 -24.97 8.69 -19.40
C THR A 3 -23.49 8.42 -19.14
N TRP A 4 -23.03 7.22 -19.51
CA TRP A 4 -21.64 6.80 -19.38
C TRP A 4 -20.73 7.76 -20.14
N ASN A 5 -19.77 8.41 -19.44
CA ASN A 5 -18.82 9.34 -20.03
C ASN A 5 -17.47 8.65 -20.27
N PRO A 6 -17.05 8.41 -21.54
CA PRO A 6 -15.79 7.75 -21.85
C PRO A 6 -14.54 8.53 -21.39
N ALA A 7 -14.63 9.84 -21.19
CA ALA A 7 -13.53 10.63 -20.62
C ALA A 7 -13.29 10.31 -19.12
N LYS A 8 -14.35 9.97 -18.37
CA LYS A 8 -14.22 9.44 -16.99
C LYS A 8 -13.63 8.03 -16.98
N ALA A 9 -13.85 7.23 -18.02
CA ALA A 9 -13.22 5.90 -18.15
C ALA A 9 -11.72 6.00 -18.49
N ALA A 10 -11.31 7.03 -19.24
CA ALA A 10 -9.91 7.28 -19.56
C ALA A 10 -9.07 7.70 -18.34
N SER A 11 -9.67 8.36 -17.33
CA SER A 11 -8.93 8.73 -16.10
C SER A 11 -8.54 7.52 -15.25
N TRP A 12 -9.23 6.39 -15.36
CA TRP A 12 -8.84 5.15 -14.67
C TRP A 12 -7.56 4.54 -15.24
N ASN A 13 -7.29 4.72 -16.54
CA ASN A 13 -6.10 4.18 -17.18
C ASN A 13 -4.80 4.95 -16.83
N GLN A 14 -4.92 6.11 -16.17
CA GLN A 14 -3.79 6.93 -15.71
C GLN A 14 -3.69 7.02 -14.17
N ALA A 15 -4.45 6.19 -13.45
CA ALA A 15 -4.35 6.15 -11.99
C ALA A 15 -2.94 5.68 -11.55
N PRO A 16 -2.37 6.29 -10.50
CA PRO A 16 -1.10 5.83 -9.96
C PRO A 16 -1.23 4.39 -9.44
N LYS A 17 -0.19 3.59 -9.67
CA LYS A 17 -0.11 2.20 -9.22
C LYS A 17 1.03 2.06 -8.23
N LEU A 18 0.83 1.24 -7.21
CA LEU A 18 1.85 0.86 -6.25
C LEU A 18 1.97 -0.66 -6.24
N HIS A 19 3.14 -1.17 -6.62
CA HIS A 19 3.52 -2.55 -6.43
C HIS A 19 4.19 -2.69 -5.06
N TYR A 20 3.83 -3.75 -4.34
CA TYR A 20 4.39 -4.08 -3.03
C TYR A 20 4.17 -5.56 -2.72
N CYS A 21 5.01 -6.09 -1.85
CA CYS A 21 4.91 -7.44 -1.30
C CYS A 21 4.76 -7.35 0.22
N LEU A 22 3.79 -8.09 0.77
CA LEU A 22 3.57 -8.18 2.22
C LEU A 22 4.15 -9.48 2.75
N GLN A 23 4.91 -9.39 3.82
CA GLN A 23 5.42 -10.54 4.55
C GLN A 23 5.31 -10.27 6.05
N TYR A 24 4.78 -11.21 6.80
CA TYR A 24 4.72 -11.13 8.25
C TYR A 24 5.79 -12.03 8.88
N ASP A 25 6.58 -11.49 9.81
CA ASP A 25 7.54 -12.25 10.61
C ASP A 25 6.97 -12.45 12.02
N GLN A 26 6.46 -13.66 12.28
CA GLN A 26 5.92 -14.05 13.59
C GLN A 26 6.95 -13.95 14.72
N GLN A 27 8.25 -14.15 14.44
CA GLN A 27 9.27 -14.11 15.50
C GLN A 27 9.53 -12.68 15.97
N LYS A 28 9.38 -11.71 15.07
CA LYS A 28 9.57 -10.29 15.37
C LYS A 28 8.28 -9.55 15.69
N ALA A 29 7.13 -10.15 15.37
CA ALA A 29 5.84 -9.48 15.39
C ALA A 29 5.83 -8.21 14.54
N GLU A 30 6.33 -8.34 13.30
CA GLU A 30 6.49 -7.24 12.36
C GLU A 30 5.92 -7.58 10.97
N LEU A 31 5.18 -6.64 10.39
CA LEU A 31 4.76 -6.67 9.00
C LEU A 31 5.79 -5.91 8.15
N PHE A 32 6.34 -6.61 7.17
CA PHE A 32 7.26 -6.07 6.18
C PHE A 32 6.51 -5.77 4.88
N VAL A 33 6.70 -4.56 4.36
CA VAL A 33 6.27 -4.16 3.02
C VAL A 33 7.51 -3.98 2.16
N THR A 34 7.73 -4.88 1.21
CA THR A 34 8.94 -4.91 0.35
C THR A 34 8.56 -4.73 -1.12
N HIS A 35 9.55 -4.68 -2.02
CA HIS A 35 9.33 -4.55 -3.47
C HIS A 35 8.45 -3.34 -3.82
N LEU A 36 8.78 -2.19 -3.23
CA LEU A 36 8.02 -0.96 -3.37
C LEU A 36 8.32 -0.29 -4.71
N GLU A 37 7.33 -0.26 -5.59
CA GLU A 37 7.45 0.40 -6.90
C GLU A 37 6.20 1.21 -7.21
N ALA A 38 6.37 2.51 -7.42
CA ALA A 38 5.29 3.42 -7.81
C ALA A 38 5.36 3.71 -9.31
N VAL A 39 4.26 3.48 -10.02
CA VAL A 39 4.06 3.92 -11.41
C VAL A 39 3.09 5.08 -11.38
N THR A 40 3.55 6.26 -11.77
CA THR A 40 2.77 7.50 -11.73
C THR A 40 2.69 8.14 -13.11
N SER A 41 1.68 9.00 -13.34
CA SER A 41 1.59 9.75 -14.59
C SER A 41 2.65 10.84 -14.64
N ASP A 42 3.14 11.14 -15.85
CA ASP A 42 4.08 12.24 -16.06
C ASP A 42 3.45 13.56 -15.59
N HIS A 43 4.13 14.19 -14.63
CA HIS A 43 3.76 15.51 -14.14
C HIS A 43 5.01 16.38 -14.14
N ASP A 44 4.94 17.51 -14.84
CA ASP A 44 6.06 18.40 -15.21
C ASP A 44 6.66 19.21 -14.03
N GLY A 45 6.33 18.82 -12.80
CA GLY A 45 6.83 19.43 -11.56
C GLY A 45 7.66 18.40 -10.81
N GLY A 46 8.99 18.57 -10.82
CA GLY A 46 9.95 17.70 -10.12
C GLY A 46 9.83 17.81 -8.60
N CYS A 47 8.80 17.17 -8.03
CA CYS A 47 8.69 16.96 -6.60
C CYS A 47 9.34 15.63 -6.20
N ASP A 48 9.68 15.52 -4.92
CA ASP A 48 10.04 14.24 -4.33
C ASP A 48 8.77 13.48 -3.91
N CYS A 49 8.81 12.15 -3.98
CA CYS A 49 7.77 11.24 -3.56
C CYS A 49 8.32 10.20 -2.57
N TYR A 50 7.41 9.59 -1.82
CA TYR A 50 7.71 8.51 -0.88
C TYR A 50 6.49 7.60 -0.77
N VAL A 51 6.70 6.40 -0.21
CA VAL A 51 5.61 5.49 0.16
C VAL A 51 5.48 5.51 1.68
N GLN A 52 4.25 5.65 2.16
CA GLN A 52 3.89 5.54 3.57
C GLN A 52 2.89 4.41 3.74
N GLY A 53 3.14 3.56 4.72
CA GLY A 53 2.24 2.49 5.15
C GLY A 53 1.81 2.75 6.57
N SER A 54 0.55 2.46 6.86
CA SER A 54 0.00 2.50 8.21
C SER A 54 -0.76 1.22 8.50
N VAL A 55 -0.61 0.70 9.71
CA VAL A 55 -1.37 -0.45 10.21
C VAL A 55 -2.13 -0.01 11.45
N ALA A 56 -3.43 -0.26 11.45
CA ALA A 56 -4.27 -0.08 12.62
C ALA A 56 -4.13 -1.29 13.55
N ASN A 57 -4.03 -1.03 14.84
CA ASN A 57 -4.04 -2.03 15.91
C ASN A 57 -4.98 -1.57 17.04
N ARG A 58 -5.25 -2.41 18.03
CA ARG A 58 -6.16 -2.09 19.15
C ARG A 58 -5.76 -0.85 19.95
N THR A 59 -4.49 -0.47 19.92
CA THR A 59 -3.95 0.69 20.64
C THR A 59 -3.93 1.97 19.81
N GLY A 60 -4.19 1.89 18.51
CA GLY A 60 -4.13 3.04 17.58
C GLY A 60 -3.65 2.63 16.19
N SER A 61 -2.65 3.34 15.67
CA SER A 61 -2.03 3.01 14.39
C SER A 61 -0.52 3.23 14.46
N VAL A 62 0.22 2.39 13.76
CA VAL A 62 1.66 2.54 13.56
C VAL A 62 1.90 2.87 12.09
N GLU A 63 2.85 3.77 11.84
CA GLU A 63 3.19 4.25 10.50
C GLU A 63 4.68 4.07 10.22
N ALA A 64 5.01 3.82 8.96
CA ALA A 64 6.37 3.76 8.45
C ALA A 64 6.45 4.38 7.06
N GLN A 65 7.61 4.93 6.72
CA GLN A 65 7.84 5.64 5.48
C GLN A 65 9.18 5.27 4.85
N THR A 66 9.22 5.23 3.52
CA THR A 66 10.47 5.15 2.75
C THR A 66 11.23 6.47 2.76
N ALA A 67 12.47 6.45 2.26
CA ALA A 67 13.16 7.68 1.93
C ALA A 67 12.45 8.41 0.78
N LEU A 68 12.67 9.72 0.73
CA LEU A 68 12.25 10.56 -0.39
C LEU A 68 13.06 10.19 -1.63
N LYS A 69 12.38 10.02 -2.76
CA LYS A 69 13.00 9.88 -4.08
C LYS A 69 12.40 10.92 -5.01
N LYS A 70 13.20 11.40 -5.97
CA LYS A 70 12.68 12.26 -7.02
C LYS A 70 11.59 11.50 -7.78
N ARG A 71 10.44 12.13 -7.99
CA ARG A 71 9.32 11.49 -8.68
C ARG A 71 9.67 11.25 -10.15
N GLU A 72 9.60 9.99 -10.55
CA GLU A 72 9.75 9.52 -11.92
C GLU A 72 8.51 8.71 -12.32
N LEU A 73 8.32 8.48 -13.64
CA LEU A 73 7.21 7.69 -14.17
C LEU A 73 7.16 6.28 -13.55
N HIS A 74 8.33 5.71 -13.25
CA HIS A 74 8.48 4.49 -12.47
C HIS A 74 9.56 4.70 -11.40
N THR A 75 9.15 4.79 -10.14
CA THR A 75 10.04 4.98 -9.00
C THR A 75 10.12 3.70 -8.18
N ILE A 76 11.31 3.23 -7.86
CA ILE A 76 11.56 1.98 -7.11
C ILE A 76 12.30 2.32 -5.82
N TRP A 77 11.92 1.73 -4.69
CA TRP A 77 12.64 1.80 -3.42
C TRP A 77 13.31 0.46 -3.12
N GLU A 78 14.58 0.50 -2.71
CA GLU A 78 15.33 -0.71 -2.35
C GLU A 78 15.01 -1.11 -0.90
N GLU A 79 14.77 -0.11 -0.05
CA GLU A 79 14.24 -0.30 1.29
C GLU A 79 12.75 -0.66 1.29
N GLY A 80 12.32 -1.34 2.36
CA GLY A 80 10.92 -1.63 2.64
C GLY A 80 10.40 -0.84 3.83
N LEU A 81 9.11 -0.98 4.11
CA LEU A 81 8.50 -0.53 5.36
C LEU A 81 8.50 -1.66 6.38
N VAL A 82 8.76 -1.30 7.64
CA VAL A 82 8.65 -2.22 8.78
C VAL A 82 7.62 -1.67 9.74
N LEU A 83 6.55 -2.42 9.95
CA LEU A 83 5.39 -2.01 10.72
C LEU A 83 5.19 -3.01 11.86
N PRO A 84 5.49 -2.63 13.12
CA PRO A 84 5.20 -3.44 14.29
C PRO A 84 3.72 -3.83 14.34
N LEU A 85 3.45 -5.14 14.40
CA LEU A 85 2.10 -5.69 14.41
C LEU A 85 2.10 -7.00 15.21
N ALA A 86 1.49 -6.99 16.39
CA ALA A 86 1.39 -8.18 17.23
C ALA A 86 0.53 -9.27 16.56
N GLU A 87 0.83 -10.54 16.80
CA GLU A 87 0.12 -11.65 16.14
C GLU A 87 -1.37 -11.68 16.52
N GLU A 88 -1.69 -11.26 17.74
CA GLU A 88 -3.06 -11.14 18.25
C GLU A 88 -3.88 -10.05 17.56
N GLU A 89 -3.23 -9.17 16.79
CA GLU A 89 -3.84 -8.11 15.99
C GLU A 89 -4.08 -8.54 14.54
N LEU A 90 -3.52 -9.69 14.12
CA LEU A 90 -3.78 -10.22 12.80
C LEU A 90 -5.24 -10.65 12.69
N PRO A 91 -5.87 -10.47 11.51
CA PRO A 91 -7.18 -11.01 11.28
C PRO A 91 -7.13 -12.52 11.49
N TYR A 92 -7.86 -13.01 12.49
CA TYR A 92 -8.12 -14.43 12.66
C TYR A 92 -8.91 -14.89 11.44
N SER A 93 -8.25 -15.56 10.50
CA SER A 93 -8.95 -16.32 9.47
C SER A 93 -9.41 -17.61 10.14
N ASP A 94 -10.55 -17.56 10.84
CA ASP A 94 -11.21 -18.75 11.34
C ASP A 94 -11.49 -19.67 10.13
N PRO A 95 -10.88 -20.87 10.06
CA PRO A 95 -11.00 -21.75 8.90
C PRO A 95 -12.41 -22.33 8.72
N ASP A 96 -13.30 -22.16 9.71
CA ASP A 96 -14.71 -22.58 9.71
C ASP A 96 -15.69 -21.41 9.51
N SER A 97 -15.22 -20.18 9.30
CA SER A 97 -16.12 -19.03 9.01
C SER A 97 -16.54 -19.02 7.55
N ASP A 98 -17.81 -19.35 7.30
CA ASP A 98 -18.44 -19.26 5.98
C ASP A 98 -18.40 -17.81 5.45
N PRO A 99 -18.01 -17.59 4.18
CA PRO A 99 -17.86 -16.26 3.59
C PRO A 99 -19.18 -15.54 3.27
N GLU A 100 -20.33 -16.04 3.72
CA GLU A 100 -21.66 -15.48 3.40
C GLU A 100 -22.27 -14.58 4.49
N ASP A 101 -21.59 -14.35 5.62
CA ASP A 101 -22.09 -13.53 6.74
C ASP A 101 -21.54 -12.09 6.77
N LEU A 102 -21.24 -11.50 5.60
CA LEU A 102 -20.90 -10.08 5.41
C LEU A 102 -21.91 -9.34 4.53
#